data_AF-A0AAD7A864-F1
#
_entry.id   AF-A0AAD7A864-F1
#
_cell.length_a   1.000
_cell.length_b   1.000
_cell.length_c   1.000
_cell.angle_alpha   90.00
_cell.angle_beta   90.00
_cell.angle_gamma   90.00
#
_symmetry.space_group_name_H-M   'P 1'
#
loop_
_entity.id
_entity.type
_entity.pdbx_description
1 polymer ?
#
loop_
_entity_poly.entity_id
_entity_poly.type
_entity_poly.pdbx_seq_one_letter_code
_entity_poly.pdbx_strand_id
1 'polypeptide(L)'
;MGNEDHKLSESTVKAIGGACTAAGNTMPTAFGTHTTLVGPVVLRNQFLRVKYFKHFLELAKIFEDCLKLTIDADYVDNELWEQIAAWVLTYKKIYYQYNLARLSTCTLTVHALLHIPDNILNGGPVWCYWNYITE
;
A
#
# COMPACT_ATOMS: atom_id res chain seq x y z
N MET A 1 26.03 -6.30 2.99
CA MET A 1 25.44 -4.96 2.77
C MET A 1 23.99 -5.02 3.21
N GLY A 2 23.63 -4.45 4.37
CA GLY A 2 22.24 -4.53 4.85
C GLY A 2 22.08 -4.21 6.34
N ASN A 3 22.63 -3.09 6.80
CA ASN A 3 22.25 -2.49 8.07
C ASN A 3 21.99 -1.01 7.78
N GLU A 4 20.81 -0.72 7.26
CA GLU A 4 20.46 0.62 6.80
C GLU A 4 19.26 1.10 7.60
N ASP A 5 19.48 2.14 8.41
CA ASP A 5 18.45 2.81 9.18
C ASP A 5 17.46 3.50 8.22
N HIS A 6 16.25 2.94 8.10
CA HIS A 6 15.16 3.49 7.29
C HIS A 6 14.36 4.56 8.07
N LYS A 7 15.05 5.48 8.74
CA LYS A 7 14.40 6.46 9.62
C LYS A 7 13.85 7.63 8.81
N LEU A 8 12.54 7.82 8.88
CA LEU A 8 11.88 9.06 8.43
C LEU A 8 12.24 10.20 9.39
N SER A 9 12.18 11.44 8.92
CA SER A 9 12.34 12.61 9.79
C SER A 9 11.22 12.65 10.84
N GLU A 10 11.53 13.09 12.06
CA GLU A 10 10.57 13.15 13.17
C GLU A 10 9.33 13.99 12.84
N SER A 11 9.52 15.06 12.06
CA SER A 11 8.43 15.89 11.53
C SER A 11 7.51 15.10 10.57
N THR A 12 8.06 14.23 9.74
CA THR A 12 7.28 13.36 8.84
C THR A 12 6.49 12.32 9.63
N VAL A 13 7.12 11.69 10.62
CA VAL A 13 6.44 10.71 11.49
C VAL A 13 5.27 11.35 12.22
N LYS A 14 5.46 12.58 12.73
CA LYS A 14 4.40 13.34 13.39
C LYS A 14 3.28 13.78 12.44
N ALA A 15 3.62 14.13 11.19
CA ALA A 15 2.64 14.47 10.15
C ALA A 15 1.80 13.25 9.73
N ILE A 16 2.44 12.08 9.56
CA ILE A 16 1.75 10.81 9.31
C ILE A 16 0.85 10.48 10.50
N GLY A 17 1.38 10.55 11.73
CA GLY A 17 0.60 10.29 12.94
C GLY A 17 -0.61 11.21 13.09
N GLY A 18 -0.47 12.50 12.75
CA GLY A 18 -1.57 13.46 12.72
C GLY A 18 -2.62 13.12 11.66
N ALA A 19 -2.19 12.75 10.45
CA ALA A 19 -3.09 12.35 9.37
C ALA A 19 -3.82 11.04 9.69
N CYS A 20 -3.15 10.04 10.27
CA CYS A 20 -3.77 8.79 10.73
C CYS A 20 -4.77 9.04 11.87
N THR A 21 -4.44 9.92 12.82
CA THR A 21 -5.34 10.29 13.92
C THR A 21 -6.58 11.03 13.39
N ALA A 22 -6.41 11.93 12.43
CA ALA A 22 -7.51 12.65 11.79
C ALA A 22 -8.39 11.74 10.92
N ALA A 23 -7.82 10.68 10.34
CA ALA A 23 -8.54 9.79 9.44
C ALA A 23 -9.34 8.67 10.16
N GLY A 24 -9.18 8.52 11.48
CA GLY A 24 -9.86 7.49 12.26
C GLY A 24 -9.27 6.09 12.00
N ASN A 25 -9.00 5.33 13.05
CA ASN A 25 -8.14 4.15 13.02
C ASN A 25 -8.65 2.91 12.25
N THR A 26 -9.74 2.94 11.49
CA THR A 26 -10.35 1.68 10.99
C THR A 26 -11.07 1.73 9.64
N MET A 27 -11.01 2.80 8.85
CA MET A 27 -11.63 2.78 7.52
C MET A 27 -10.60 2.47 6.43
N PRO A 28 -10.76 1.39 5.63
CA PRO A 28 -9.91 1.17 4.46
C PRO A 28 -9.99 2.33 3.45
N THR A 29 -11.07 3.12 3.46
CA THR A 29 -11.12 4.42 2.77
C THR A 29 -10.15 5.43 3.32
N ALA A 30 -10.00 5.57 4.64
CA ALA A 30 -9.01 6.47 5.23
C ALA A 30 -7.57 6.09 4.81
N PHE A 31 -7.26 4.80 4.79
CA PHE A 31 -5.96 4.29 4.32
C PHE A 31 -5.79 4.49 2.80
N GLY A 32 -6.82 4.21 2.00
CA GLY A 32 -6.84 4.44 0.56
C GLY A 32 -6.65 5.92 0.21
N THR A 33 -7.49 6.81 0.76
CA THR A 33 -7.42 8.27 0.57
C THR A 33 -6.09 8.84 1.05
N HIS A 34 -5.57 8.39 2.19
CA HIS A 34 -4.23 8.82 2.64
C HIS A 34 -3.15 8.36 1.65
N THR A 35 -3.19 7.11 1.22
CA THR A 35 -2.16 6.53 0.34
C THR A 35 -2.19 7.13 -1.07
N THR A 36 -3.36 7.44 -1.62
CA THR A 36 -3.51 7.96 -2.99
C THR A 36 -3.40 9.48 -3.08
N LEU A 37 -3.92 10.24 -2.11
CA LEU A 37 -4.02 11.71 -2.22
C LEU A 37 -3.02 12.45 -1.34
N VAL A 38 -2.83 12.02 -0.09
CA VAL A 38 -2.01 12.75 0.90
C VAL A 38 -0.56 12.32 0.85
N GLY A 39 -0.32 11.02 0.87
CA GLY A 39 0.99 10.36 0.93
C GLY A 39 1.96 10.83 -0.17
N PRO A 40 1.58 10.87 -1.46
CA PRO A 40 2.48 11.29 -2.54
C PRO A 40 3.00 12.73 -2.36
N VAL A 41 2.19 13.60 -1.75
CA VAL A 41 2.54 15.00 -1.50
C VAL A 41 3.39 15.12 -0.23
N VAL A 42 2.94 14.55 0.88
CA VAL A 42 3.61 14.74 2.18
C VAL A 42 4.90 13.94 2.32
N LEU A 43 5.00 12.79 1.64
CA LEU A 43 6.19 11.94 1.68
C LEU A 43 7.22 12.29 0.61
N ARG A 44 6.91 13.26 -0.27
CA ARG A 44 7.84 13.72 -1.30
C ARG A 44 9.11 14.27 -0.63
N ASN A 45 10.26 13.75 -1.06
CA ASN A 45 11.59 14.09 -0.52
C ASN A 45 11.79 13.81 0.98
N GLN A 46 10.90 13.07 1.64
CA GLN A 46 11.06 12.73 3.07
C GLN A 46 11.87 11.46 3.31
N PHE A 47 12.00 10.61 2.28
CA PHE A 47 12.81 9.41 2.37
C PHE A 47 14.27 9.72 2.04
N LEU A 48 15.20 9.27 2.90
CA LEU A 48 16.65 9.35 2.60
C LEU A 48 17.01 8.69 1.27
N ARG A 49 16.22 7.69 0.85
CA ARG A 49 16.43 6.96 -0.40
C ARG A 49 15.17 6.96 -1.24
N VAL A 50 15.30 7.46 -2.46
CA VAL A 50 14.21 7.59 -3.43
C VAL A 50 13.50 6.26 -3.74
N LYS A 51 14.18 5.12 -3.58
CA LYS A 51 13.59 3.79 -3.83
C LYS A 51 12.34 3.51 -2.99
N TYR A 52 12.30 3.97 -1.73
CA TYR A 52 11.14 3.78 -0.86
C TYR A 52 9.97 4.66 -1.28
N PHE A 53 10.26 5.89 -1.70
CA PHE A 53 9.24 6.79 -2.22
C PHE A 53 8.64 6.28 -3.53
N LYS A 54 9.48 5.81 -4.47
CA LYS A 54 9.02 5.23 -5.74
C LYS A 54 8.13 4.02 -5.51
N HIS A 55 8.55 3.12 -4.62
CA HIS A 55 7.77 1.94 -4.30
C HIS A 55 6.45 2.27 -3.59
N PHE A 56 6.41 3.33 -2.77
CA PHE A 56 5.17 3.85 -2.21
C PHE A 56 4.24 4.42 -3.30
N LEU A 57 4.76 5.13 -4.30
CA LEU A 57 3.94 5.62 -5.43
C LEU A 57 3.37 4.49 -6.28
N GLU A 58 4.09 3.38 -6.44
CA GLU A 58 3.56 2.18 -7.10
C GLU A 58 2.35 1.62 -6.35
N LEU A 59 2.39 1.60 -5.00
CA LEU A 59 1.25 1.19 -4.18
C LEU A 59 0.06 2.14 -4.35
N ALA A 60 0.32 3.46 -4.34
CA ALA A 60 -0.71 4.47 -4.54
C ALA A 60 -1.43 4.28 -5.89
N LYS A 61 -0.67 3.98 -6.96
CA LYS A 61 -1.24 3.70 -8.28
C LYS A 61 -2.14 2.46 -8.26
N ILE A 62 -1.69 1.36 -7.65
CA ILE A 62 -2.50 0.13 -7.51
C ILE A 62 -3.84 0.44 -6.82
N PHE A 63 -3.82 1.24 -5.75
CA PHE A 63 -5.05 1.62 -5.05
C PHE A 63 -5.93 2.56 -5.86
N GLU A 64 -5.35 3.47 -6.65
CA GLU A 64 -6.11 4.30 -7.58
C GLU A 64 -6.85 3.42 -8.60
N ASP A 65 -6.20 2.38 -9.14
CA ASP A 65 -6.83 1.41 -10.04
C ASP A 65 -7.97 0.64 -9.36
N CYS A 66 -7.78 0.22 -8.11
CA CYS A 66 -8.79 -0.52 -7.32
C CYS A 66 -10.01 0.34 -6.93
N LEU A 67 -9.86 1.67 -6.89
CA LEU A 67 -10.89 2.63 -6.51
C LEU A 67 -11.66 3.21 -7.71
N LYS A 68 -11.32 2.80 -8.94
CA LYS A 68 -12.08 3.21 -10.14
C LYS A 68 -13.54 2.77 -10.00
N LEU A 69 -14.46 3.65 -10.43
CA LEU A 69 -15.90 3.39 -10.40
C LEU A 69 -16.27 2.13 -11.18
N THR A 70 -15.59 1.92 -12.30
CA THR A 70 -15.69 0.74 -13.15
C THR A 70 -14.30 0.19 -13.39
N ILE A 71 -14.15 -1.12 -13.27
CA ILE A 71 -12.92 -1.85 -13.54
C ILE A 71 -13.25 -3.03 -14.45
N ASP A 72 -12.40 -3.25 -15.44
CA ASP A 72 -12.55 -4.34 -16.40
C ASP A 72 -12.00 -5.65 -15.81
N ALA A 73 -12.73 -6.75 -16.02
CA ALA A 73 -12.35 -8.05 -15.46
C ALA A 73 -11.06 -8.60 -16.08
N ASP A 74 -10.85 -8.41 -17.39
CA ASP A 74 -9.63 -8.86 -18.08
C ASP A 74 -8.42 -8.05 -17.59
N TYR A 75 -8.60 -6.75 -17.35
CA TYR A 75 -7.58 -5.93 -16.69
C TYR A 75 -7.23 -6.43 -15.29
N VAL A 76 -8.22 -6.85 -14.50
CA VAL A 76 -7.98 -7.36 -13.14
C VAL A 76 -7.16 -8.65 -13.17
N ASP A 77 -7.54 -9.59 -14.04
CA ASP A 77 -6.93 -10.92 -14.11
C ASP A 77 -5.50 -10.88 -14.70
N ASN A 78 -5.26 -10.03 -15.70
CA ASN A 78 -3.98 -10.00 -16.41
C ASN A 78 -3.02 -8.91 -15.90
N GLU A 79 -3.52 -7.70 -15.63
CA GLU A 79 -2.66 -6.53 -15.38
C GLU A 79 -2.57 -6.19 -13.89
N LEU A 80 -3.70 -6.15 -13.19
CA LEU A 80 -3.71 -5.77 -11.76
C LEU A 80 -3.03 -6.84 -10.91
N TRP A 81 -3.29 -8.11 -11.20
CA TRP A 81 -2.67 -9.24 -10.51
C TRP A 81 -1.13 -9.19 -10.62
N GLU A 82 -0.60 -9.01 -11.84
CA GLU A 82 0.84 -8.93 -12.08
C GLU A 82 1.48 -7.72 -11.39
N GLN A 83 0.81 -6.55 -11.44
CA GLN A 83 1.29 -5.33 -10.76
C GLN A 83 1.41 -5.54 -9.25
N ILE A 84 0.40 -6.14 -8.62
CA ILE A 84 0.41 -6.43 -7.17
C ILE A 84 1.49 -7.46 -6.84
N ALA A 85 1.61 -8.54 -7.61
CA ALA A 85 2.63 -9.56 -7.39
C ALA A 85 4.05 -8.97 -7.49
N ALA A 86 4.31 -8.17 -8.52
CA ALA A 86 5.58 -7.48 -8.72
C ALA A 86 5.89 -6.50 -7.58
N TRP A 87 4.88 -5.77 -7.11
CA TRP A 87 4.99 -4.89 -5.95
C TRP A 87 5.38 -5.67 -4.69
N VAL A 88 4.67 -6.76 -4.37
CA VAL A 88 4.97 -7.60 -3.19
C VAL A 88 6.36 -8.22 -3.25
N LEU A 89 6.83 -8.65 -4.43
CA LEU A 89 8.19 -9.15 -4.61
C LEU A 89 9.24 -8.04 -4.36
N THR A 90 8.98 -6.83 -4.84
CA THR A 90 9.85 -5.67 -4.60
C THR A 90 9.86 -5.30 -3.12
N TYR A 91 8.70 -5.34 -2.44
CA TYR A 91 8.57 -5.15 -1.01
C TYR A 91 9.45 -6.14 -0.23
N LYS A 92 9.35 -7.43 -0.55
CA LYS A 92 10.15 -8.50 0.07
C LYS A 92 11.65 -8.22 -0.09
N LYS A 93 12.08 -7.72 -1.26
CA LYS A 93 13.48 -7.39 -1.51
C LYS A 93 13.98 -6.19 -0.71
N ILE A 94 13.21 -5.11 -0.60
CA ILE A 94 13.70 -3.85 -0.01
C ILE A 94 13.43 -3.70 1.50
N TYR A 95 12.34 -4.30 2.02
CA TYR A 95 11.98 -4.27 3.44
C TYR A 95 12.33 -5.58 4.15
N TYR A 96 11.80 -6.71 3.70
CA TYR A 96 12.07 -7.99 4.36
C TYR A 96 13.53 -8.43 4.21
N GLN A 97 14.14 -8.15 3.05
CA GLN A 97 15.55 -8.44 2.74
C GLN A 97 15.92 -9.91 2.94
N TYR A 98 14.94 -10.81 2.89
CA TYR A 98 15.09 -12.24 3.16
C TYR A 98 15.73 -12.56 4.52
N ASN A 99 15.56 -11.66 5.49
CA ASN A 99 16.11 -11.80 6.83
C ASN A 99 15.00 -12.12 7.83
N LEU A 100 15.07 -13.29 8.47
CA LEU A 100 14.11 -13.74 9.47
C LEU A 100 13.97 -12.77 10.65
N ALA A 101 15.02 -12.03 11.02
CA ALA A 101 14.93 -11.01 12.07
C ALA A 101 14.00 -9.84 11.71
N ARG A 102 13.63 -9.70 10.43
CA ARG A 102 12.70 -8.68 9.91
C ARG A 102 11.33 -9.27 9.57
N LEU A 103 10.98 -10.45 10.09
CA LEU A 103 9.70 -11.10 9.79
C LEU A 103 8.49 -10.21 10.12
N SER A 104 8.61 -9.32 11.10
CA SER A 104 7.60 -8.31 11.44
C SER A 104 7.25 -7.35 10.29
N THR A 105 8.08 -7.26 9.24
CA THR A 105 7.78 -6.48 8.03
C THR A 105 6.83 -7.21 7.07
N CYS A 106 6.73 -8.54 7.14
CA CYS A 106 5.79 -9.33 6.34
C CYS A 106 4.41 -9.35 7.00
N THR A 107 3.74 -8.20 7.06
CA THR A 107 2.46 -8.07 7.76
C THR A 107 1.32 -8.73 7.00
N LEU A 108 0.27 -9.11 7.74
CA LEU A 108 -0.97 -9.61 7.17
C LEU A 108 -1.54 -8.66 6.11
N THR A 109 -1.41 -7.35 6.32
CA THR A 109 -1.84 -6.32 5.36
C THR A 109 -1.14 -6.43 4.01
N VAL A 110 0.17 -6.73 3.97
CA VAL A 110 0.90 -6.93 2.71
C VAL A 110 0.44 -8.22 2.02
N HIS A 111 0.11 -9.26 2.79
CA HIS A 111 -0.45 -10.49 2.24
C HIS A 111 -1.86 -10.28 1.67
N ALA A 112 -2.69 -9.48 2.34
CA ALA A 112 -4.05 -9.15 1.91
C ALA A 112 -4.09 -8.49 0.52
N LEU A 113 -3.03 -7.76 0.13
CA LEU A 113 -2.92 -7.18 -1.21
C LEU A 113 -3.05 -8.22 -2.33
N LEU A 114 -2.49 -9.42 -2.14
CA LEU A 114 -2.51 -10.48 -3.14
C LEU A 114 -3.92 -11.00 -3.44
N HIS A 115 -4.85 -10.83 -2.50
CA HIS A 115 -6.24 -11.27 -2.63
C HIS A 115 -7.15 -10.19 -3.24
N ILE A 116 -6.65 -8.98 -3.49
CA ILE A 116 -7.45 -7.89 -4.06
C ILE A 116 -8.05 -8.24 -5.43
N PRO A 117 -7.29 -8.81 -6.39
CA PRO A 117 -7.86 -9.19 -7.68
C PRO A 117 -9.01 -10.19 -7.54
N ASP A 118 -8.83 -11.24 -6.73
CA ASP A 118 -9.86 -12.24 -6.47
C ASP A 118 -11.11 -11.61 -5.84
N ASN A 119 -10.91 -10.70 -4.87
CA ASN A 119 -12.01 -9.99 -4.25
C ASN A 119 -12.75 -9.07 -5.23
N ILE A 120 -12.05 -8.49 -6.22
CA ILE A 120 -12.68 -7.66 -7.25
C ILE A 120 -13.52 -8.52 -8.21
N LEU A 121 -12.98 -9.64 -8.66
CA LEU A 121 -13.67 -10.54 -9.59
C LEU A 121 -14.93 -11.15 -8.95
N ASN A 122 -14.90 -11.43 -7.64
CA ASN A 122 -16.02 -12.03 -6.92
C ASN A 122 -17.01 -11.00 -6.34
N GLY A 123 -16.55 -9.80 -5.98
CA GLY A 123 -17.33 -8.81 -5.22
C GLY A 123 -17.56 -7.46 -5.91
N GLY A 124 -17.02 -7.28 -7.12
CA GLY A 124 -17.04 -6.01 -7.85
C GLY A 124 -15.91 -5.05 -7.44
N PRO A 125 -15.92 -3.78 -7.86
CA PRO A 125 -14.87 -2.84 -7.52
C PRO A 125 -14.67 -2.68 -6.01
N VAL A 126 -13.41 -2.49 -5.58
CA VAL A 126 -13.06 -2.54 -4.16
C VAL A 126 -13.73 -1.45 -3.33
N TRP A 127 -14.01 -0.29 -3.93
CA TRP A 127 -14.73 0.81 -3.27
C TRP A 127 -16.14 0.40 -2.79
N CYS A 128 -16.75 -0.62 -3.42
CA CYS A 128 -18.09 -1.09 -3.09
C CYS A 128 -18.16 -1.84 -1.76
N TYR A 129 -17.12 -2.60 -1.39
CA TYR A 129 -17.18 -3.49 -0.22
C TYR A 129 -16.03 -3.30 0.80
N TRP A 130 -14.89 -2.74 0.39
CA TRP A 130 -13.75 -2.55 1.30
C TRP A 130 -14.01 -1.47 2.35
N ASN A 131 -15.11 -0.73 2.24
CA ASN A 131 -15.60 0.17 3.29
C ASN A 131 -16.32 -0.56 4.44
N TYR A 132 -16.65 -1.84 4.28
CA TYR A 132 -17.29 -2.61 5.33
C TYR A 132 -16.23 -3.41 6.09
N ILE A 133 -16.37 -3.46 7.41
CA ILE A 133 -15.57 -4.32 8.28
C ILE A 133 -15.89 -5.76 7.87
N THR A 134 -15.01 -6.39 7.09
CA THR A 134 -15.02 -7.85 6.97
C THR A 134 -14.23 -8.38 8.14
N GLU A 135 -14.95 -8.92 9.13
CA GLU A 135 -14.39 -9.61 10.30
C GLU A 135 -13.49 -10.80 9.92
#